data_AF-A0A292SJ67-F1
#
_entry.id   AF-A0A292SJ67-F1
#
_cell.length_a   1.000
_cell.length_b   1.000
_cell.length_c   1.000
_cell.angle_alpha   90.00
_cell.angle_beta   90.00
_cell.angle_gamma   90.00
#
_symmetry.space_group_name_H-M   'P 1'
#
loop_
_entity.id
_entity.type
_entity.pdbx_description
1 polymer ?
#
loop_
_entity_poly.entity_id
_entity_poly.type
_entity_poly.pdbx_seq_one_letter_code
_entity_poly.pdbx_strand_id
1 'polypeptide(L)'
;MSIQSIGTNQFFTKKNVINTNKKVVSFSASDRPNTRQFNELRVFYHHIYEYKKGLRNLVLTTEKAANKEIIENRLKKENIPYVINEVNGKNINVFFGNKDCIKVVSTFDNRLYKLTPEQDFMLGTMLGYDKIQQCQRYFDMKEKYIKNQRI
;
A
#
# COMPACT_ATOMS: atom_id res chain seq x y z
N MET A 1 21.06 30.04 -37.27
CA MET A 1 21.55 28.65 -37.21
C MET A 1 20.34 27.77 -37.48
N SER A 2 20.16 27.45 -38.76
CA SER A 2 19.01 26.72 -39.29
C SER A 2 19.52 25.33 -39.64
N ILE A 3 18.83 24.26 -39.20
CA ILE A 3 19.07 22.93 -39.73
C ILE A 3 17.74 22.39 -40.25
N GLN A 4 17.80 22.07 -41.53
CA GLN A 4 16.75 21.55 -42.40
C GLN A 4 16.53 20.05 -42.16
N SER A 5 15.36 19.60 -42.59
CA SER A 5 14.89 18.22 -42.63
C SER A 5 15.48 17.43 -43.80
N ILE A 6 15.81 16.15 -43.59
CA ILE A 6 15.96 15.06 -44.57
C ILE A 6 15.59 13.79 -43.75
N GLY A 7 14.73 12.85 -44.12
CA GLY A 7 14.36 12.33 -45.44
C GLY A 7 14.60 10.80 -45.41
N THR A 8 13.51 10.06 -45.56
CA THR A 8 13.23 8.61 -45.58
C THR A 8 14.23 7.61 -46.20
N ASN A 9 14.07 6.32 -45.78
CA ASN A 9 14.34 5.01 -46.42
C ASN A 9 15.32 4.13 -45.62
N GLN A 10 15.22 2.80 -45.47
CA GLN A 10 14.34 1.76 -45.99
C GLN A 10 14.51 0.52 -45.08
N PHE A 11 13.42 -0.18 -44.77
CA PHE A 11 13.29 -1.64 -44.64
C PHE A 11 14.52 -2.48 -44.24
N PHE A 12 14.47 -3.08 -43.05
CA PHE A 12 14.89 -4.47 -42.87
C PHE A 12 13.84 -5.23 -42.05
N THR A 13 13.34 -6.28 -42.68
CA THR A 13 12.48 -7.32 -42.12
C THR A 13 13.22 -8.08 -41.03
N LYS A 14 12.56 -8.31 -39.88
CA LYS A 14 12.63 -9.58 -39.16
C LYS A 14 11.51 -9.68 -38.13
N LYS A 15 10.63 -10.65 -38.37
CA LYS A 15 9.72 -11.24 -37.38
C LYS A 15 10.50 -11.49 -36.09
N ASN A 16 9.95 -11.08 -34.94
CA ASN A 16 10.23 -11.79 -33.69
C ASN A 16 9.11 -11.57 -32.66
N VAL A 17 8.29 -12.61 -32.56
CA VAL A 17 7.82 -13.26 -31.33
C VAL A 17 7.31 -12.34 -30.23
N ILE A 18 5.98 -12.40 -30.03
CA ILE A 18 5.27 -11.98 -28.84
C ILE A 18 5.92 -12.69 -27.64
N ASN A 19 6.75 -12.00 -26.88
CA ASN A 19 7.33 -12.54 -25.66
C ASN A 19 6.39 -12.23 -24.49
N THR A 20 5.47 -13.17 -24.22
CA THR A 20 4.58 -13.20 -23.07
C THR A 20 5.33 -13.52 -21.77
N ASN A 21 6.35 -12.74 -21.42
CA ASN A 21 7.00 -12.86 -20.10
C ASN A 21 6.30 -11.97 -19.06
N LYS A 22 5.02 -12.27 -18.80
CA LYS A 22 4.44 -11.97 -17.48
C LYS A 22 5.09 -12.93 -16.50
N LYS A 23 6.03 -12.43 -15.69
CA LYS A 23 6.57 -13.14 -14.52
C LYS A 23 5.40 -13.54 -13.62
N VAL A 24 4.93 -14.78 -13.77
CA VAL A 24 3.97 -15.40 -12.87
C VAL A 24 4.67 -15.52 -11.53
N VAL A 25 4.06 -14.91 -10.51
CA VAL A 25 4.47 -14.95 -9.11
C VAL A 25 4.81 -16.39 -8.73
N SER A 26 6.02 -16.66 -8.26
CA SER A 26 6.40 -17.99 -7.81
C SER A 26 5.73 -18.30 -6.47
N PHE A 27 4.75 -19.19 -6.50
CA PHE A 27 4.08 -19.74 -5.32
C PHE A 27 4.77 -21.03 -4.88
N SER A 28 5.21 -21.11 -3.62
CA SER A 28 5.59 -22.38 -2.97
C SER A 28 4.37 -23.30 -2.90
N ALA A 29 4.55 -24.59 -3.17
CA ALA A 29 3.47 -25.56 -3.31
C ALA A 29 2.66 -25.80 -2.01
N SER A 30 3.24 -25.49 -0.84
CA SER A 30 2.61 -25.70 0.48
C SER A 30 1.67 -24.57 0.93
N ASP A 31 1.69 -23.39 0.29
CA ASP A 31 1.04 -22.17 0.80
C ASP A 31 -0.09 -21.64 -0.09
N ARG A 32 -0.63 -22.45 -1.02
CA ARG A 32 -1.58 -21.93 -2.02
C ARG A 32 -2.92 -21.56 -1.37
N PRO A 33 -3.32 -20.27 -1.39
CA PRO A 33 -4.69 -19.90 -1.05
C PRO A 33 -5.65 -20.59 -2.01
N ASN A 34 -6.86 -20.91 -1.56
CA ASN A 34 -7.89 -21.36 -2.50
C ASN A 34 -8.13 -20.26 -3.57
N THR A 35 -8.61 -20.60 -4.77
CA THR A 35 -8.78 -19.65 -5.89
C THR A 35 -9.58 -18.40 -5.51
N ARG A 36 -10.51 -18.52 -4.55
CA ARG A 36 -11.30 -17.39 -4.02
C ARG A 36 -10.46 -16.46 -3.14
N GLN A 37 -9.69 -17.00 -2.20
CA GLN A 37 -8.78 -16.25 -1.35
C GLN A 37 -7.68 -15.57 -2.16
N PHE A 38 -7.21 -16.20 -3.24
CA PHE A 38 -6.24 -15.59 -4.14
C PHE A 38 -6.80 -14.35 -4.83
N ASN A 39 -8.05 -14.41 -5.29
CA ASN A 39 -8.74 -13.26 -5.88
C ASN A 39 -8.99 -12.15 -4.85
N GLU A 40 -9.32 -12.51 -3.60
CA GLU A 40 -9.48 -11.55 -2.50
C GLU A 40 -8.17 -10.82 -2.18
N LEU A 41 -7.05 -11.54 -2.13
CA LEU A 41 -5.74 -10.99 -1.78
C LEU A 41 -4.98 -10.38 -2.97
N ARG A 42 -5.58 -10.33 -4.16
CA ARG A 42 -4.91 -9.79 -5.36
C ARG A 42 -4.46 -8.34 -5.17
N VAL A 43 -5.29 -7.52 -4.51
CA VAL A 43 -4.98 -6.12 -4.20
C VAL A 43 -3.86 -6.04 -3.17
N PHE A 44 -3.91 -6.85 -2.12
CA PHE A 44 -2.82 -6.97 -1.14
C PHE A 44 -1.47 -7.31 -1.78
N TYR A 45 -1.43 -8.29 -2.69
CA TYR A 45 -0.20 -8.63 -3.42
C TYR A 45 0.29 -7.49 -4.31
N HIS A 46 -0.63 -6.73 -4.91
CA HIS A 46 -0.26 -5.53 -5.66
C HIS A 46 0.42 -4.50 -4.77
N HIS A 47 -0.10 -4.24 -3.58
CA HIS A 47 0.51 -3.30 -2.64
C HIS A 47 1.91 -3.74 -2.15
N ILE A 48 2.15 -5.04 -1.94
CA ILE A 48 3.50 -5.54 -1.66
C ILE A 48 4.45 -5.18 -2.80
N TYR A 49 4.01 -5.30 -4.06
CA TYR A 49 4.83 -4.94 -5.21
C TYR A 49 5.11 -3.43 -5.28
N GLU A 50 4.10 -2.59 -5.06
CA GLU A 50 4.27 -1.14 -5.02
C GLU A 50 5.25 -0.69 -3.94
N TYR A 51 5.15 -1.29 -2.75
CA TYR A 51 6.08 -1.06 -1.65
C TYR A 51 7.52 -1.46 -2.05
N LYS A 52 7.70 -2.65 -2.63
CA LYS A 52 9.01 -3.12 -3.10
C LYS A 52 9.63 -2.27 -4.21
N LYS A 53 8.80 -1.57 -4.99
CA LYS A 53 9.24 -0.60 -6.00
C LYS A 53 9.57 0.78 -5.41
N GLY A 54 9.32 0.99 -4.12
CA GLY A 54 9.59 2.25 -3.44
C GLY A 54 8.57 3.34 -3.75
N LEU A 55 7.36 2.99 -4.20
CA LEU A 55 6.33 3.99 -4.51
C LEU A 55 5.76 4.66 -3.25
N ARG A 56 5.76 3.95 -2.11
CA ARG A 56 5.25 4.43 -0.82
C ARG A 56 6.06 3.82 0.32
N ASN A 57 6.23 4.58 1.40
CA ASN A 57 6.97 4.13 2.59
C ASN A 57 6.10 3.30 3.55
N LEU A 58 4.79 3.54 3.57
CA LEU A 58 3.82 2.81 4.37
C LEU A 58 2.60 2.48 3.50
N VAL A 59 2.06 1.28 3.68
CA VAL A 59 0.81 0.84 3.08
C VAL A 59 -0.18 0.50 4.20
N LEU A 60 -1.43 0.91 4.02
CA LEU A 60 -2.59 0.46 4.77
C LEU A 60 -3.54 -0.25 3.81
N THR A 61 -3.89 -1.51 4.11
CA THR A 61 -5.02 -2.20 3.46
C THR A 61 -5.98 -2.74 4.52
N THR A 62 -7.27 -2.86 4.15
CA THR A 62 -8.28 -3.52 4.99
C THR A 62 -8.62 -4.85 4.35
N GLU A 63 -8.37 -5.92 5.09
CA GLU A 63 -8.55 -7.29 4.62
C GLU A 63 -9.51 -8.06 5.53
N LYS A 64 -9.99 -9.21 5.08
CA LYS A 64 -10.81 -10.09 5.92
C LYS A 64 -9.94 -10.74 7.00
N ALA A 65 -10.46 -10.81 8.22
CA ALA A 65 -9.83 -11.48 9.35
C ALA A 65 -9.53 -12.96 9.06
N ALA A 66 -10.36 -13.62 8.24
CA ALA A 66 -10.13 -15.00 7.80
C ALA A 66 -8.83 -15.20 7.01
N ASN A 67 -8.28 -14.14 6.40
CA ASN A 67 -7.04 -14.20 5.62
C ASN A 67 -5.81 -13.74 6.43
N LYS A 68 -5.96 -13.45 7.73
CA LYS A 68 -4.89 -12.93 8.61
C LYS A 68 -3.61 -13.77 8.56
N GLU A 69 -3.74 -15.08 8.71
CA GLU A 69 -2.61 -16.01 8.73
C GLU A 69 -1.83 -16.00 7.41
N ILE A 70 -2.53 -15.99 6.29
CA ILE A 70 -1.92 -15.94 4.95
C ILE A 70 -1.16 -14.62 4.75
N ILE A 71 -1.75 -13.51 5.19
CA ILE A 71 -1.15 -12.18 5.11
C ILE A 71 0.12 -12.11 5.97
N GLU A 72 0.06 -12.56 7.22
CA GLU A 72 1.22 -12.58 8.13
C GLU A 72 2.34 -13.45 7.59
N ASN A 73 2.03 -14.67 7.13
CA ASN A 73 3.01 -15.58 6.56
C ASN A 73 3.70 -14.97 5.33
N ARG A 74 2.92 -14.26 4.49
CA ARG A 74 3.49 -13.56 3.32
C ARG A 74 4.42 -12.43 3.74
N LEU A 75 4.01 -11.57 4.67
CA LEU A 75 4.83 -10.44 5.12
C LEU A 75 6.12 -10.89 5.80
N LYS A 76 6.05 -11.95 6.62
CA LYS A 76 7.22 -12.59 7.24
C LYS A 76 8.18 -13.16 6.19
N LYS A 77 7.68 -13.88 5.20
CA LYS A 77 8.50 -14.45 4.11
C LYS A 77 9.23 -13.38 3.29
N GLU A 78 8.60 -12.23 3.12
CA GLU A 78 9.16 -11.10 2.39
C GLU A 78 10.03 -10.18 3.27
N ASN A 79 10.15 -10.50 4.57
CA ASN A 79 10.85 -9.72 5.59
C ASN A 79 10.39 -8.25 5.65
N ILE A 80 9.08 -8.02 5.54
CA ILE A 80 8.47 -6.68 5.57
C ILE A 80 7.92 -6.42 6.98
N PRO A 81 8.36 -5.36 7.67
CA PRO A 81 7.76 -4.94 8.94
C PRO A 81 6.27 -4.63 8.80
N TYR A 82 5.46 -5.03 9.79
CA TYR A 82 4.01 -4.87 9.75
C TYR A 82 3.36 -4.74 11.14
N VAL A 83 2.14 -4.19 11.17
CA VAL A 83 1.22 -4.13 12.32
C VAL A 83 -0.18 -4.49 11.83
N ILE A 84 -0.90 -5.33 12.57
CA ILE A 84 -2.27 -5.75 12.24
C ILE A 84 -3.20 -5.35 13.37
N ASN A 85 -4.22 -4.58 13.03
CA ASN A 85 -5.23 -4.09 13.96
C ASN A 85 -6.61 -4.66 13.59
N GLU A 86 -7.32 -5.21 14.56
CA GLU A 86 -8.68 -5.70 14.35
C GLU A 86 -9.66 -4.53 14.33
N VAL A 87 -10.48 -4.43 13.26
CA VAL A 87 -11.41 -3.31 13.06
C VAL A 87 -12.80 -3.66 13.60
N ASN A 88 -13.30 -4.79 13.11
CA ASN A 88 -14.49 -5.47 13.57
C ASN A 88 -14.16 -6.97 13.44
N GLY A 89 -14.82 -7.88 14.15
CA GLY A 89 -14.46 -9.32 14.15
C GLY A 89 -14.46 -10.02 12.78
N LYS A 90 -14.70 -9.30 11.67
CA LYS A 90 -14.64 -9.76 10.29
C LYS A 90 -13.49 -9.14 9.48
N ASN A 91 -13.01 -7.96 9.84
CA ASN A 91 -12.03 -7.18 9.07
C ASN A 91 -10.84 -6.75 9.93
N ILE A 92 -9.68 -6.73 9.30
CA ILE A 92 -8.41 -6.28 9.89
C ILE A 92 -7.81 -5.17 9.04
N ASN A 93 -7.20 -4.20 9.70
CA ASN A 93 -6.31 -3.23 9.06
C ASN A 93 -4.89 -3.76 9.14
N VAL A 94 -4.24 -3.86 7.99
CA VAL A 94 -2.87 -4.35 7.86
C VAL A 94 -2.02 -3.17 7.43
N PHE A 95 -1.14 -2.74 8.32
CA PHE A 95 -0.09 -1.78 8.03
C PHE A 95 1.19 -2.53 7.73
N PHE A 96 1.85 -2.22 6.62
CA PHE A 96 3.17 -2.77 6.33
C PHE A 96 4.03 -1.76 5.57
N GLY A 97 5.35 -1.82 5.78
CA GLY A 97 6.26 -0.94 5.08
C GLY A 97 7.57 -0.69 5.81
N ASN A 98 8.08 0.54 5.71
CA ASN A 98 9.31 0.97 6.35
C ASN A 98 9.23 0.77 7.88
N LYS A 99 10.31 0.24 8.46
CA LYS A 99 10.40 -0.11 9.88
C LYS A 99 10.10 1.08 10.81
N ASP A 100 10.57 2.27 10.49
CA ASP A 100 10.36 3.46 11.30
C ASP A 100 8.91 3.94 11.20
N CYS A 101 8.31 3.89 10.00
CA CYS A 101 6.89 4.16 9.83
C CYS A 101 6.02 3.18 10.65
N ILE A 102 6.36 1.89 10.63
CA ILE A 102 5.65 0.87 11.39
C ILE A 102 5.81 1.09 12.90
N LYS A 103 7.00 1.47 13.36
CA LYS A 103 7.22 1.83 14.76
C LYS A 103 6.35 3.01 15.19
N VAL A 104 6.23 4.05 14.36
CA VAL A 104 5.35 5.18 14.64
C VAL A 104 3.88 4.74 14.71
N VAL A 105 3.39 4.02 13.70
CA VAL A 105 2.00 3.54 13.65
C VAL A 105 1.66 2.63 14.83
N SER A 106 2.62 1.84 15.33
CA SER A 106 2.41 0.99 16.51
C SER A 106 2.11 1.76 17.79
N THR A 107 2.38 3.07 17.84
CA THR A 107 2.07 3.93 18.98
C THR A 107 0.66 4.53 18.92
N PHE A 108 -0.04 4.40 17.78
CA PHE A 108 -1.37 4.97 17.57
C PHE A 108 -2.48 4.09 18.15
N ASP A 109 -3.68 4.66 18.35
CA ASP A 109 -4.86 3.83 18.67
C ASP A 109 -5.19 2.93 17.47
N ASN A 110 -5.51 1.66 17.75
CA ASN A 110 -5.88 0.69 16.72
C ASN A 110 -7.08 1.14 15.88
N ARG A 111 -7.94 1.98 16.45
CA ARG A 111 -9.12 2.55 15.80
C ARG A 111 -8.74 3.86 15.13
N LEU A 112 -8.66 3.82 13.80
CA LEU A 112 -8.32 4.98 12.98
C LEU A 112 -9.21 6.21 13.20
N TYR A 113 -10.47 6.01 13.59
CA TYR A 113 -11.40 7.13 13.86
C TYR A 113 -11.13 7.86 15.17
N LYS A 114 -10.24 7.34 16.04
CA LYS A 114 -9.87 7.96 17.32
C LYS A 114 -8.54 8.71 17.27
N LEU A 115 -7.89 8.75 16.11
CA LEU A 115 -6.62 9.45 15.98
C LEU A 115 -6.81 10.95 16.25
N THR A 116 -5.81 11.53 16.92
CA THR A 116 -5.68 12.98 17.04
C THR A 116 -5.40 13.60 15.67
N PRO A 117 -5.70 14.90 15.46
CA PRO A 117 -5.35 15.60 14.22
C PRO A 117 -3.87 15.43 13.84
N GLU A 118 -2.99 15.48 14.82
CA GLU A 118 -1.55 15.30 14.64
C GLU A 118 -1.21 13.87 14.18
N GLN A 119 -1.83 12.85 14.79
CA GLN A 119 -1.65 11.45 14.39
C GLN A 119 -2.21 11.16 12.98
N ASP A 120 -3.38 11.69 12.63
CA ASP A 120 -3.94 11.57 11.28
C ASP A 120 -3.05 12.27 10.24
N PHE A 121 -2.50 13.44 10.57
CA PHE A 121 -1.55 14.15 9.72
C PHE A 121 -0.27 13.33 9.47
N MET A 122 0.34 12.80 10.54
CA MET A 122 1.52 11.93 10.45
C MET A 122 1.22 10.68 9.62
N LEU A 123 0.09 10.01 9.90
CA LEU A 123 -0.33 8.82 9.17
C LEU A 123 -0.50 9.11 7.68
N GLY A 124 -1.20 10.20 7.34
CA GLY A 124 -1.46 10.52 5.95
C GLY A 124 -0.19 10.87 5.16
N THR A 125 0.76 11.55 5.81
CA THR A 125 2.07 11.82 5.21
C THR A 125 2.85 10.54 4.95
N MET A 126 2.84 9.57 5.88
CA MET A 126 3.51 8.27 5.70
C MET A 126 2.89 7.42 4.58
N LEU A 127 1.57 7.53 4.39
CA LEU A 127 0.84 6.87 3.29
C LEU A 127 1.07 7.51 1.91
N GLY A 128 1.75 8.67 1.88
CA GLY A 128 2.10 9.38 0.67
C GLY A 128 1.00 10.30 0.13
N TYR A 129 0.07 10.76 0.97
CA TYR A 129 -0.87 11.81 0.57
C TYR A 129 -0.16 13.14 0.36
N ASP A 130 -0.77 14.00 -0.45
CA ASP A 130 -0.25 15.34 -0.70
C ASP A 130 -0.20 16.18 0.59
N LYS A 131 0.89 16.92 0.76
CA LYS A 131 1.16 17.70 1.97
C LYS A 131 0.17 18.85 2.14
N ILE A 132 -0.20 19.53 1.06
CA ILE A 132 -1.12 20.68 1.13
C ILE A 132 -2.53 20.21 1.49
N GLN A 133 -2.99 19.11 0.89
CA GLN A 133 -4.26 18.48 1.25
C GLN A 133 -4.28 18.01 2.71
N GLN A 134 -3.19 17.42 3.20
CA GLN A 134 -3.09 17.04 4.62
C GLN A 134 -3.10 18.23 5.56
N CYS A 135 -2.51 19.38 5.19
CA CYS A 135 -2.60 20.61 5.99
C CYS A 135 -4.05 21.12 6.10
N GLN A 136 -4.79 21.13 4.99
CA GLN A 136 -6.20 21.53 4.99
C GLN A 136 -7.03 20.60 5.89
N ARG A 137 -6.89 19.28 5.67
CA ARG A 137 -7.56 18.25 6.48
C ARG A 137 -7.23 18.36 7.98
N TYR A 138 -5.98 18.70 8.32
CA TYR A 138 -5.56 18.87 9.71
C TYR A 138 -6.35 19.98 10.41
N PHE A 139 -6.49 21.16 9.79
CA PHE A 139 -7.25 22.27 10.39
C PHE A 139 -8.73 21.93 10.55
N ASP A 140 -9.35 21.33 9.52
CA ASP A 140 -10.75 20.88 9.59
C ASP A 140 -10.99 19.90 10.74
N MET A 141 -10.04 18.99 10.96
CA MET A 141 -10.12 17.97 12.01
C MET A 141 -9.81 18.58 13.39
N LYS A 142 -8.87 19.52 13.48
CA LYS A 142 -8.49 20.21 14.73
C LYS A 142 -9.66 21.01 15.31
N GLU A 143 -10.40 21.74 14.46
CA GLU A 143 -11.58 22.48 14.90
C GLU A 143 -12.65 21.58 15.50
N LYS A 144 -12.93 20.45 14.85
CA LYS A 144 -13.89 19.45 15.34
C LYS A 144 -13.41 18.79 16.64
N TYR A 145 -12.13 18.45 16.70
CA TYR A 145 -11.52 17.81 17.87
C TYR A 145 -11.61 18.71 19.11
N ILE A 146 -11.31 20.01 18.97
CA ILE A 146 -11.41 20.98 20.06
C ILE A 146 -12.86 21.15 20.53
N LYS A 147 -13.83 21.22 19.60
CA LYS A 147 -15.26 21.32 19.96
C LYS A 147 -15.72 20.12 20.78
N ASN A 148 -15.32 18.91 20.39
CA ASN A 148 -15.69 17.68 21.07
C ASN A 148 -15.04 17.50 22.45
N GLN A 149 -13.95 18.23 22.76
CA GLN A 149 -13.31 18.22 24.08
C GLN A 149 -13.86 19.28 25.05
N ARG A 150 -14.69 20.21 24.56
CA ARG A 150 -15.30 21.29 25.36
C ARG A 150 -16.73 20.99 25.83
N ILE A 151 -17.20 19.77 25.56
CA ILE A 151 -18.49 19.22 25.99
C ILE A 151 -18.19 18.15 27.04
#